data_AF-A0A060Z716-F1
#
_entry.id   AF-A0A060Z716-F1
#
_cell.length_a   1.000
_cell.length_b   1.000
_cell.length_c   1.000
_cell.angle_alpha   90.00
_cell.angle_beta   90.00
_cell.angle_gamma   90.00
#
_symmetry.space_group_name_H-M   'P 1'
#
loop_
_entity.id
_entity.type
_entity.pdbx_description
1 polymer ?
#
loop_
_entity_poly.entity_id
_entity_poly.type
_entity_poly.pdbx_seq_one_letter_code
_entity_poly.pdbx_strand_id
1 'polypeptide(L)'
;MFHTHSLSLSLSSERIFEDHENLVENLLNWTRDSHNKLMFIERIEKYALFKNPQNYLLGRKETSEMADRNKEALLEECFCGSSVSVPEIEGILWLKDDGKKSWKKRYFLLRASGIYYVPKGKAKVSHPLNTPIDC
;
A
#
# COMPACT_ATOMS: atom_id res chain seq x y z
N MET A 1 9.97 -2.36 -18.40
CA MET A 1 10.07 -0.88 -18.34
C MET A 1 10.83 -0.54 -17.08
N PHE A 2 11.86 0.28 -17.17
CA PHE A 2 12.64 0.71 -16.01
C PHE A 2 11.90 1.85 -15.29
N HIS A 3 11.91 1.85 -13.97
CA HIS A 3 11.29 2.90 -13.16
C HIS A 3 12.33 3.52 -12.22
N THR A 4 12.04 4.73 -11.76
CA THR A 4 12.85 5.41 -10.75
C THR A 4 12.39 4.99 -9.36
N HIS A 5 13.34 4.62 -8.50
CA HIS A 5 13.08 4.25 -7.11
C HIS A 5 13.98 5.07 -6.19
N SER A 6 13.47 5.35 -4.98
CA SER A 6 14.29 5.89 -3.90
C SER A 6 14.62 4.80 -2.89
N LEU A 7 15.89 4.69 -2.54
CA LEU A 7 16.38 3.89 -1.42
C LEU A 7 16.76 4.82 -0.29
N SER A 8 16.03 4.73 0.83
CA SER A 8 16.34 5.40 2.09
C SER A 8 17.30 4.53 2.92
N LEU A 9 18.58 4.89 2.94
CA LEU A 9 19.58 4.11 3.68
C LEU A 9 19.46 4.30 5.19
N SER A 10 19.03 5.48 5.66
CA SER A 10 18.85 5.77 7.09
C SER A 10 17.71 4.97 7.70
N LEU A 11 16.66 4.68 6.92
CA LEU A 11 15.51 3.87 7.33
C LEU A 11 15.58 2.42 6.83
N SER A 12 16.63 2.06 6.08
CA SER A 12 16.79 0.76 5.42
C SER A 12 15.52 0.32 4.68
N SER A 13 14.92 1.26 3.93
CA SER A 13 13.65 1.07 3.22
C SER A 13 13.76 1.64 1.80
N GLU A 14 12.98 1.11 0.87
CA GLU A 14 12.88 1.61 -0.50
C GLU A 14 11.43 1.82 -0.91
N ARG A 15 11.19 2.77 -1.83
CA ARG A 15 9.91 2.93 -2.50
C ARG A 15 10.07 3.18 -4.00
N ILE A 16 9.08 2.73 -4.76
CA ILE A 16 8.92 3.07 -6.18
C ILE A 16 8.32 4.48 -6.27
N PHE A 17 8.82 5.32 -7.18
CA PHE A 17 8.13 6.56 -7.53
C PHE A 17 6.98 6.26 -8.49
N GLU A 18 5.80 6.82 -8.20
CA GLU A 18 4.72 6.87 -9.18
C GLU A 18 5.08 7.86 -10.30
N ASP A 19 4.68 7.57 -11.54
CA ASP A 19 5.16 8.35 -12.71
C ASP A 19 4.69 9.79 -12.73
N HIS A 20 3.63 10.10 -11.99
CA HIS A 20 3.08 11.45 -11.90
C HIS A 20 3.77 12.30 -10.82
N GLU A 21 4.68 11.73 -10.02
CA GLU A 21 5.35 12.46 -8.96
C GLU A 21 6.41 13.43 -9.50
N ASN A 22 6.49 14.63 -8.91
CA ASN A 22 7.60 15.55 -9.16
C ASN A 22 8.85 15.04 -8.43
N LEU A 23 9.88 14.68 -9.20
CA LEU A 23 11.11 14.15 -8.63
C LEU A 23 11.87 15.20 -7.80
N VAL A 24 11.91 16.45 -8.23
CA VAL A 24 12.65 17.51 -7.53
C VAL A 24 12.03 17.79 -6.16
N GLU A 25 10.71 17.94 -6.09
CA GLU A 25 9.99 18.17 -4.83
C GLU A 25 10.23 17.03 -3.82
N ASN A 26 10.24 15.79 -4.30
CA ASN A 26 10.54 14.64 -3.47
C ASN A 26 11.98 14.61 -2.95
N LEU A 27 12.95 14.97 -3.79
CA LEU A 27 14.36 15.01 -3.42
C LEU A 27 14.68 16.12 -2.41
N LEU A 28 13.90 17.20 -2.37
CA LEU A 28 14.05 18.25 -1.35
C LEU A 28 13.76 17.76 0.07
N ASN A 29 13.04 16.65 0.23
CA ASN A 29 12.81 16.02 1.54
C ASN A 29 14.05 15.28 2.05
N TRP A 30 15.10 15.13 1.24
CA TRP A 30 16.34 14.49 1.68
C TRP A 30 17.18 15.48 2.49
N THR A 31 17.82 14.98 3.55
CA THR A 31 18.81 15.79 4.27
C THR A 31 19.99 16.12 3.36
N ARG A 32 20.70 17.22 3.63
CA ARG A 32 21.84 17.65 2.80
C ARG A 32 22.98 16.63 2.77
N ASP A 33 23.11 15.84 3.83
CA ASP A 33 24.07 14.74 4.01
C ASP A 33 23.45 13.35 3.72
N SER A 34 22.32 13.33 3.02
CA SER A 34 21.62 12.09 2.70
C SER A 34 22.48 11.18 1.85
N HIS A 35 22.48 9.90 2.22
CA HIS A 35 23.12 8.83 1.45
C HIS A 35 22.08 8.08 0.59
N ASN A 36 20.86 8.60 0.48
CA ASN A 36 19.80 7.98 -0.31
C ASN A 36 20.23 7.87 -1.77
N LYS A 37 19.72 6.84 -2.44
CA LYS A 37 20.06 6.56 -3.84
C LYS A 37 18.82 6.61 -4.70
N LEU A 38 18.98 7.19 -5.89
CA LEU A 38 18.06 6.98 -6.99
C LEU A 38 18.53 5.78 -7.81
N MET A 39 17.63 4.84 -8.03
CA MET A 39 17.90 3.63 -8.79
C MET A 39 16.97 3.59 -9.99
N PHE A 40 17.51 3.25 -11.17
CA PHE A 40 16.74 3.03 -12.38
C PHE A 40 16.73 1.53 -12.71
N ILE A 41 15.70 0.83 -12.25
CA ILE A 41 15.64 -0.64 -12.26
C ILE A 41 14.25 -1.07 -12.73
N GLU A 42 14.17 -2.20 -13.42
CA GLU A 42 12.89 -2.81 -13.74
C GLU A 42 12.24 -3.41 -12.48
N ARG A 43 10.99 -3.04 -12.24
CA ARG A 43 10.21 -3.50 -11.09
C ARG A 43 8.83 -3.90 -11.54
N ILE A 44 8.60 -5.21 -11.60
CA ILE A 44 7.34 -5.80 -12.05
C ILE A 44 6.17 -5.46 -11.12
N GLU A 45 6.48 -5.17 -9.86
CA GLU A 45 5.54 -4.90 -8.79
C GLU A 45 4.75 -3.60 -9.04
N LYS A 46 5.35 -2.61 -9.70
CA LYS A 46 4.76 -1.28 -9.92
C LYS A 46 3.39 -1.35 -10.58
N TYR A 47 3.25 -2.18 -11.62
CA TYR A 47 1.99 -2.35 -12.35
C TYR A 47 1.41 -3.76 -12.21
N ALA A 48 1.84 -4.53 -11.21
CA ALA A 48 1.34 -5.89 -11.01
C ALA A 48 -0.18 -5.91 -10.80
N LEU A 49 -0.73 -4.88 -10.13
CA LEU A 49 -2.16 -4.68 -9.96
C LEU A 49 -2.89 -4.57 -11.30
N PHE A 50 -2.44 -3.69 -12.19
CA PHE A 50 -3.10 -3.47 -13.48
C PHE A 50 -2.99 -4.68 -14.42
N LYS A 51 -1.94 -5.50 -14.28
CA LYS A 51 -1.77 -6.74 -15.07
C LYS A 51 -2.72 -7.86 -14.62
N ASN A 52 -2.98 -7.95 -13.31
CA ASN A 52 -3.79 -9.01 -12.70
C ASN A 52 -4.70 -8.44 -11.58
N PRO A 53 -5.65 -7.55 -11.91
CA PRO A 53 -6.45 -6.82 -10.92
C PRO A 53 -7.24 -7.72 -9.98
N GLN A 54 -7.66 -8.90 -10.46
CA GLN A 54 -8.41 -9.89 -9.69
C GLN A 54 -7.67 -10.38 -8.43
N ASN A 55 -6.34 -10.36 -8.46
CA ASN A 55 -5.50 -10.81 -7.36
C ASN A 55 -5.32 -9.74 -6.26
N TYR A 56 -5.80 -8.52 -6.48
CA TYR A 56 -5.63 -7.39 -5.56
C TYR A 56 -6.97 -6.75 -5.16
N LEU A 57 -7.92 -6.65 -6.10
CA LEU A 57 -9.15 -5.86 -5.93
C LEU A 57 -10.34 -6.70 -5.42
N LEU A 58 -10.31 -8.03 -5.55
CA LEU A 58 -11.42 -8.90 -5.13
C LEU A 58 -11.33 -9.37 -3.67
N GLY A 59 -10.31 -8.95 -2.91
CA GLY A 59 -10.14 -9.31 -1.49
C GLY A 59 -9.89 -10.80 -1.24
N ARG A 60 -9.58 -11.59 -2.28
CA ARG A 60 -9.28 -13.02 -2.19
C ARG A 60 -7.80 -13.23 -1.92
N LYS A 61 -7.46 -14.16 -1.04
CA LYS A 61 -6.06 -14.53 -0.76
C LYS A 61 -5.44 -15.39 -1.85
N GLU A 62 -6.27 -16.12 -2.59
CA GLU A 62 -5.83 -17.01 -3.65
C GLU A 62 -5.73 -16.26 -4.97
N THR A 63 -4.65 -16.50 -5.70
CA THR A 63 -4.47 -15.96 -7.04
C THR A 63 -5.32 -16.76 -8.04
N SER A 64 -5.98 -16.06 -8.96
CA SER A 64 -6.75 -16.68 -10.03
C SER A 64 -6.48 -16.02 -11.37
N GLU A 65 -6.71 -16.76 -12.45
CA GLU A 65 -6.74 -16.19 -13.80
C GLU A 65 -8.04 -15.44 -14.06
N MET A 66 -7.99 -14.47 -14.97
CA MET A 66 -9.15 -13.69 -15.41
C MET A 66 -8.96 -13.32 -16.89
N ALA A 67 -10.03 -13.39 -17.69
CA ALA A 67 -9.98 -12.97 -19.09
C ALA A 67 -9.75 -11.45 -19.21
N ASP A 68 -9.01 -11.00 -20.22
CA ASP A 68 -8.61 -9.59 -20.35
C ASP A 68 -9.78 -8.61 -20.34
N ARG A 69 -10.89 -8.92 -21.03
CA ARG A 69 -12.11 -8.11 -21.00
C ARG A 69 -12.66 -7.90 -19.58
N ASN A 70 -12.56 -8.93 -18.72
CA ASN A 70 -13.01 -8.84 -17.33
C ASN A 70 -12.02 -8.06 -16.47
N LYS A 71 -10.71 -8.10 -16.79
CA LYS A 71 -9.70 -7.27 -16.13
C LYS A 71 -9.95 -5.79 -16.39
N GLU A 72 -10.22 -5.43 -17.65
CA GLU A 72 -10.55 -4.06 -18.06
C GLU A 72 -11.81 -3.57 -17.33
N ALA A 73 -12.89 -4.34 -17.36
CA ALA A 73 -14.13 -4.00 -16.66
C ALA A 73 -13.93 -3.81 -15.15
N LEU A 74 -13.14 -4.67 -14.50
CA LEU A 74 -12.82 -4.56 -13.07
C LEU A 74 -12.02 -3.28 -12.75
N LEU A 75 -11.05 -2.92 -13.60
CA LEU A 75 -10.29 -1.69 -13.44
C LEU A 75 -11.17 -0.45 -13.62
N GLU A 76 -12.05 -0.45 -14.63
CA GLU A 76 -13.01 0.64 -14.85
C GLU A 76 -13.95 0.82 -13.67
N GLU A 77 -14.51 -0.26 -13.14
CA GLU A 77 -15.38 -0.24 -11.96
C GLU A 77 -14.66 0.36 -10.74
N CYS A 78 -13.39 -0.02 -10.53
CA CYS A 78 -12.64 0.43 -9.35
C CYS A 78 -12.10 1.86 -9.46
N PHE A 79 -11.68 2.30 -10.64
CA PHE A 79 -10.93 3.56 -10.80
C PHE A 79 -11.64 4.66 -11.59
N CYS A 80 -12.62 4.31 -12.43
CA CYS A 80 -13.27 5.28 -13.35
C CYS A 80 -14.67 5.71 -12.88
N GLY A 81 -15.17 5.20 -11.74
CA GLY A 81 -16.41 5.68 -11.13
C GLY A 81 -16.29 7.11 -10.58
N SER A 82 -17.38 7.64 -10.01
CA SER A 82 -17.37 8.97 -9.36
C SER A 82 -16.40 9.07 -8.17
N SER A 83 -16.02 7.92 -7.61
CA SER A 83 -15.01 7.77 -6.56
C SER A 83 -14.27 6.44 -6.75
N VAL A 84 -13.00 6.39 -6.35
CA VAL A 84 -12.23 5.14 -6.35
C VAL A 84 -12.82 4.16 -5.33
N SER A 85 -13.09 2.93 -5.77
CA SER A 85 -13.51 1.84 -4.90
C SER A 85 -12.28 1.16 -4.30
N VAL A 86 -12.05 1.40 -3.01
CA VAL A 86 -10.93 0.80 -2.28
C VAL A 86 -11.32 -0.62 -1.84
N PRO A 87 -10.53 -1.66 -2.17
CA PRO A 87 -10.85 -3.02 -1.78
C PRO A 87 -10.84 -3.17 -0.25
N GLU A 88 -11.79 -3.94 0.28
CA GLU A 88 -11.85 -4.25 1.70
C GLU A 88 -10.77 -5.26 2.08
N ILE A 89 -9.54 -4.77 2.28
CA ILE A 89 -8.40 -5.57 2.73
C ILE A 89 -8.39 -5.59 4.27
N GLU A 90 -8.39 -6.79 4.84
CA GLU A 90 -8.30 -6.99 6.30
C GLU A 90 -7.44 -8.21 6.66
N GLY A 91 -6.84 -8.17 7.85
CA GLY A 91 -6.00 -9.28 8.32
C GLY A 91 -5.17 -8.97 9.55
N ILE A 92 -4.50 -10.00 10.07
CA ILE A 92 -3.58 -9.85 11.20
C ILE A 92 -2.20 -9.45 10.66
N LEU A 93 -1.68 -8.31 11.11
CA LEU A 93 -0.31 -7.86 10.85
C LEU A 93 0.44 -7.62 12.17
N TRP A 94 1.76 -7.52 12.08
CA TRP A 94 2.62 -7.18 13.20
C TRP A 94 2.90 -5.68 13.22
N LEU A 95 2.57 -5.04 14.33
CA LEU A 95 2.89 -3.64 14.59
C LEU A 95 4.11 -3.56 15.49
N LYS A 96 5.14 -2.81 15.07
CA LYS A 96 6.32 -2.53 15.91
C LYS A 96 5.93 -1.54 16.99
N ASP A 97 6.38 -1.78 18.22
CA ASP A 97 6.21 -0.81 19.32
C ASP A 97 7.17 0.38 19.15
N ASP A 98 6.68 1.59 19.41
CA ASP A 98 7.47 2.82 19.30
C ASP A 98 8.72 2.77 20.19
N GLY A 99 9.86 3.11 19.60
CA GLY A 99 11.17 3.10 20.27
C GLY A 99 11.68 1.71 20.71
N LYS A 100 10.93 0.63 20.44
CA LYS A 100 11.27 -0.73 20.90
C LYS A 100 11.51 -1.68 19.72
N LYS A 101 12.24 -2.77 19.99
CA LYS A 101 12.42 -3.91 19.07
C LYS A 101 11.39 -5.01 19.33
N SER A 102 10.24 -4.67 19.90
CA SER A 102 9.12 -5.57 20.15
C SER A 102 8.00 -5.36 19.13
N TRP A 103 7.25 -6.43 18.86
CA TRP A 103 6.16 -6.44 17.88
C TRP A 103 4.89 -7.02 18.50
N LYS A 104 3.73 -6.51 18.09
CA LYS A 104 2.41 -6.97 18.56
C LYS A 104 1.50 -7.28 17.38
N LYS A 105 0.83 -8.43 17.41
CA LYS A 105 -0.21 -8.78 16.44
C LYS A 105 -1.44 -7.89 16.67
N ARG A 106 -1.94 -7.28 15.60
CA ARG A 106 -3.21 -6.54 15.57
C ARG A 106 -3.99 -6.92 14.32
N TYR A 107 -5.31 -6.82 14.40
CA TYR A 107 -6.19 -6.99 13.24
C TYR A 107 -6.36 -5.63 12.57
N PHE A 108 -6.00 -5.52 11.30
CA PHE A 108 -6.03 -4.31 10.50
C PHE A 108 -7.14 -4.35 9.45
N LEU A 109 -7.62 -3.17 9.10
CA LEU A 109 -8.60 -2.94 8.03
C LEU A 109 -8.15 -1.74 7.20
N LEU A 110 -8.16 -1.89 5.88
CA LEU A 110 -8.00 -0.78 4.93
C LEU A 110 -9.38 -0.21 4.58
N ARG A 111 -9.51 1.10 4.57
CA ARG A 111 -10.67 1.85 4.08
C ARG A 111 -10.18 3.01 3.22
N ALA A 112 -11.10 3.64 2.48
CA ALA A 112 -10.77 4.82 1.68
C ALA A 112 -10.16 5.97 2.49
N SER A 113 -10.49 6.06 3.79
CA SER A 113 -9.97 7.07 4.71
C SER A 113 -8.64 6.70 5.38
N GLY A 114 -8.09 5.51 5.15
CA GLY A 114 -6.81 5.08 5.71
C GLY A 114 -6.81 3.68 6.31
N ILE A 115 -5.77 3.39 7.10
CA ILE A 115 -5.55 2.09 7.75
C ILE A 115 -5.96 2.18 9.22
N TYR A 116 -6.71 1.17 9.66
CA TYR A 116 -7.25 1.08 11.01
C TYR A 116 -6.83 -0.24 11.66
N TYR A 117 -6.79 -0.30 12.99
CA TYR A 117 -6.65 -1.56 13.72
C TYR A 117 -7.57 -1.68 14.94
N VAL A 118 -7.87 -2.91 15.33
CA VAL A 118 -8.70 -3.22 16.52
C VAL A 118 -7.83 -3.31 17.78
N PRO A 119 -8.06 -2.47 18.81
CA PRO A 119 -7.38 -2.58 20.10
C PRO A 119 -7.73 -3.89 20.83
N LYS A 120 -6.80 -4.38 21.64
CA LYS A 120 -6.96 -5.65 22.38
C LYS A 120 -8.13 -5.51 23.36
N GLY A 121 -9.07 -6.46 23.37
CA GLY A 121 -10.20 -6.51 24.31
C GLY A 121 -11.52 -5.91 23.80
N LYS A 122 -11.57 -5.39 22.57
CA LYS A 122 -12.83 -5.03 21.89
C LYS A 122 -13.14 -6.07 20.81
N ALA A 123 -14.31 -6.70 20.89
CA ALA A 123 -14.79 -7.63 19.85
C ALA A 123 -15.06 -6.89 18.53
N LYS A 124 -15.19 -7.64 17.42
CA LYS A 124 -15.65 -7.13 16.12
C LYS A 124 -17.08 -6.58 16.28
N VAL A 125 -17.22 -5.34 16.75
CA VAL A 125 -18.51 -4.64 16.78
C VAL A 125 -18.72 -4.07 15.39
N SER A 126 -19.93 -4.23 14.85
CA SER A 126 -20.30 -3.78 13.51
C SER A 126 -19.97 -2.32 13.24
N HIS A 127 -19.84 -1.47 14.27
CA HIS A 127 -19.30 -0.11 14.21
C HIS A 127 -18.37 0.17 15.43
N PRO A 128 -17.03 0.13 15.32
CA PRO A 128 -16.15 0.46 16.45
C PRO A 128 -15.38 1.78 16.25
N LEU A 129 -15.06 2.44 17.37
CA LEU A 129 -13.93 3.37 17.48
C LEU A 129 -12.66 2.65 17.01
N ASN A 130 -12.34 2.81 15.73
CA ASN A 130 -11.13 2.32 15.12
C ASN A 130 -10.05 3.39 15.30
N THR A 131 -8.89 3.03 15.83
CA THR A 131 -7.76 3.95 15.91
C THR A 131 -7.13 4.06 14.51
N PRO A 132 -7.13 5.25 13.88
CA PRO A 132 -6.37 5.47 12.66
C PRO A 132 -4.87 5.32 12.95
N ILE A 133 -4.13 4.87 11.94
CA ILE A 133 -2.67 4.92 11.96
C ILE A 133 -2.27 6.18 11.22
N ASP A 134 -1.60 7.08 11.89
CA ASP A 134 -0.88 8.17 11.24
C ASP A 134 0.42 7.59 10.69
N CYS A 135 0.51 7.48 9.36
CA CYS A 135 1.71 7.06 8.64
C CYS A 135 2.62 8.26 8.35
#